data_AF-A0A9N9KJD3-F1
#
_entry.id   AF-A0A9N9KJD3-F1
#
_cell.length_a   1.000
_cell.length_b   1.000
_cell.length_c   1.000
_cell.angle_alpha   90.00
_cell.angle_beta   90.00
_cell.angle_gamma   90.00
#
_symmetry.space_group_name_H-M   'P 1'
#
loop_
_entity.id
_entity.type
_entity.pdbx_description
1 polymer ?
#
loop_
_entity_poly.entity_id
_entity_poly.type
_entity_poly.pdbx_seq_one_letter_code
_entity_poly.pdbx_strand_id
1 'polypeptide(L)' 'HCRLLFAAIEDDELFNDTFNFWNNVYGFKMTAMKRPIYTSAIIDHVTSDALISNTVSIK' A
#
# COMPACT_ATOMS: atom_id res chain seq x y z
N HIS A 1 3.81 -28.21 -2.87
CA HIS A 1 2.55 -27.56 -2.43
C HIS A 1 2.79 -26.06 -2.41
N CYS A 2 2.03 -25.26 -3.17
CA CYS A 2 2.14 -23.80 -3.16
C CYS A 2 1.06 -23.21 -2.24
N ARG A 3 1.36 -22.14 -1.51
CA ARG A 3 0.43 -21.47 -0.60
C ARG A 3 0.57 -19.96 -0.75
N LEU A 4 -0.55 -19.26 -0.88
CA LEU A 4 -0.59 -17.81 -0.83
C LEU A 4 -0.93 -17.37 0.60
N LEU A 5 -0.19 -16.40 1.11
CA LEU A 5 -0.31 -15.89 2.47
C LEU A 5 -0.69 -14.40 2.45
N PHE A 6 -1.39 -13.95 3.48
CA PHE A 6 -1.82 -12.55 3.63
C PHE A 6 -1.61 -12.09 5.07
N ALA A 7 -1.19 -10.85 5.23
CA ALA A 7 -1.07 -10.15 6.50
C ALA A 7 -1.27 -8.65 6.28
N ALA A 8 -1.74 -7.95 7.30
CA ALA A 8 -1.81 -6.50 7.30
C ALA A 8 -0.44 -5.90 7.64
N ILE A 9 -0.13 -4.78 7.00
CA ILE A 9 1.08 -4.00 7.23
C ILE A 9 0.71 -2.56 7.58
N GLU A 10 1.62 -1.87 8.26
CA GLU A 10 1.60 -0.43 8.46
C GLU A 10 2.82 0.18 7.75
N ASP A 11 2.57 1.14 6.86
CA ASP A 11 3.61 1.84 6.10
C ASP A 11 3.12 3.24 5.72
N ASP A 12 3.39 4.20 6.62
CA ASP A 12 3.01 5.59 6.44
C ASP A 12 3.78 6.26 5.30
N GLU A 13 5.03 5.86 5.05
CA GLU A 13 5.87 6.44 4.00
C GLU A 13 5.29 6.06 2.63
N LEU A 14 4.99 4.78 2.41
CA LEU A 14 4.32 4.30 1.20
C LEU A 14 2.97 5.00 0.98
N PHE A 15 2.15 5.14 2.03
CA PHE A 15 0.87 5.84 1.92
C PHE A 15 1.05 7.31 1.56
N ASN A 16 2.06 7.97 2.12
CA ASN A 16 2.32 9.37 1.85
C ASN A 16 2.76 9.59 0.40
N ASP A 17 3.67 8.77 -0.09
CA ASP A 17 4.25 8.91 -1.42
C ASP A 17 3.27 8.50 -2.53
N THR A 18 2.48 7.46 -2.28
CA THR A 18 1.58 6.92 -3.31
C THR A 18 0.20 7.56 -3.28
N PHE A 19 -0.36 7.80 -2.09
CA PHE A 19 -1.74 8.28 -1.94
C PHE A 19 -1.83 9.75 -1.54
N ASN A 20 -1.11 10.20 -0.52
CA ASN A 20 -1.28 11.56 0.01
C ASN A 20 -0.60 12.63 -0.87
N PHE A 21 0.47 12.30 -1.58
CA PHE A 21 1.14 13.18 -2.54
C PHE A 21 0.13 13.87 -3.48
N TRP A 22 -0.82 13.11 -4.03
CA TRP A 22 -1.82 13.63 -4.97
C TRP A 22 -2.85 14.59 -4.36
N ASN A 23 -2.91 14.73 -3.03
CA ASN A 23 -3.74 15.77 -2.40
C ASN A 23 -3.28 17.17 -2.78
N ASN A 24 -1.97 17.37 -2.89
CA ASN A 24 -1.36 18.65 -3.17
C ASN A 24 0.01 18.47 -3.84
N VAL A 25 0.03 18.55 -5.16
CA VAL A 25 1.24 18.49 -5.96
C VAL A 25 1.66 19.92 -6.28
N TYR A 26 2.58 20.46 -5.49
CA TYR A 26 3.13 21.83 -5.66
C TYR A 26 2.07 22.94 -5.72
N GLY A 27 1.00 22.83 -4.93
CA GLY A 27 -0.13 23.78 -4.88
C GLY A 27 -1.34 23.33 -5.71
N PHE A 28 -1.22 22.27 -6.52
CA PHE A 28 -2.30 21.77 -7.36
C PHE A 28 -2.97 20.53 -6.77
N LYS A 29 -4.31 20.55 -6.72
CA LYS A 29 -5.10 19.39 -6.27
C LYS A 29 -5.22 18.37 -7.40
N MET A 30 -4.52 17.23 -7.27
CA MET A 30 -4.46 16.15 -8.26
C MET A 30 -5.15 14.86 -7.79
N THR A 31 -6.19 14.96 -6.95
CA THR A 31 -6.82 13.80 -6.30
C THR A 31 -7.37 12.74 -7.26
N ALA A 32 -7.63 13.09 -8.52
CA ALA A 32 -8.03 12.12 -9.55
C ALA A 32 -6.97 11.04 -9.80
N MET A 33 -5.69 11.35 -9.58
CA MET A 33 -4.56 10.44 -9.75
C MET A 33 -4.51 9.34 -8.69
N LYS A 34 -5.34 9.42 -7.64
CA LYS A 34 -5.44 8.35 -6.62
C LYS A 34 -6.17 7.11 -7.11
N ARG A 35 -6.93 7.20 -8.22
CA ARG A 35 -7.79 6.11 -8.70
C ARG A 35 -7.03 4.78 -8.96
N PRO A 36 -5.86 4.77 -9.61
CA PRO A 36 -5.15 3.52 -9.89
C PRO A 36 -4.71 2.75 -8.65
N ILE A 37 -4.48 3.44 -7.52
CA ILE A 37 -4.03 2.84 -6.25
C ILE A 37 -5.04 1.80 -5.74
N TYR A 38 -6.34 2.00 -6.00
CA TYR A 38 -7.37 1.05 -5.58
C TYR A 38 -7.48 -0.19 -6.48
N THR A 39 -6.91 -0.14 -7.67
CA THR A 39 -7.07 -1.19 -8.70
C THR A 39 -5.76 -1.87 -9.07
N SER A 40 -4.64 -1.40 -8.53
CA SER A 40 -3.30 -1.88 -8.86
C SER A 40 -2.58 -2.33 -7.59
N ALA A 41 -1.83 -3.42 -7.69
CA ALA A 41 -0.97 -3.89 -6.61
C ALA A 41 0.41 -3.23 -6.71
N ILE A 42 1.00 -2.90 -5.56
CA ILE A 42 2.38 -2.44 -5.44
C ILE A 42 3.22 -3.65 -5.05
N ILE A 43 4.32 -3.87 -5.77
CA ILE A 43 5.28 -4.95 -5.49
C ILE A 43 6.51 -4.29 -4.89
N ASP A 44 6.75 -4.54 -3.60
CA ASP A 44 7.88 -3.98 -2.87
C ASP A 44 8.37 -4.94 -1.78
N HIS A 45 9.56 -4.66 -1.24
CA HIS A 45 10.12 -5.34 -0.09
C HIS A 45 9.57 -4.73 1.21
N VAL A 46 8.92 -5.56 2.04
CA VAL A 46 8.37 -5.14 3.33
C VAL A 46 9.22 -5.69 4.47
N THR A 47 9.60 -4.85 5.42
CA THR A 47 10.33 -5.26 6.62
C THR A 47 9.41 -5.99 7.61
N SER A 48 9.96 -6.86 8.45
CA SER A 48 9.16 -7.61 9.44
C SER A 48 8.45 -6.71 10.45
N ASP A 49 9.04 -5.55 10.77
CA ASP A 49 8.52 -4.62 11.78
C ASP A 49 7.24 -3.91 11.31
N ALA A 50 7.00 -3.85 10.00
CA ALA A 50 5.78 -3.30 9.42
C ALA A 50 4.57 -4.24 9.54
N LEU A 51 4.75 -5.53 9.91
CA LEU A 51 3.64 -6.48 10.06
C LEU A 51 2.86 -6.22 11.35
N ILE A 52 1.58 -5.86 11.21
CA ILE A 52 0.70 -5.53 12.34
C ILE A 52 -0.35 -6.61 12.63
N SER A 53 -0.39 -7.69 11.85
CA SER A 53 -1.31 -8.81 12.06
C SER A 53 -0.64 -10.17 11.95
N ASN A 54 -1.34 -11.19 12.42
CA ASN A 54 -1.00 -12.57 12.11
C ASN A 54 -1.14 -12.83 10.61
N THR A 55 -0.33 -13.75 10.10
CA THR A 55 -0.42 -14.23 8.72
C THR A 55 -1.52 -15.30 8.59
N VAL A 56 -2.33 -15.20 7.53
CA VAL A 56 -3.35 -16.19 7.19
C VAL A 56 -3.11 -16.76 5.80
N SER A 57 -3.51 -18.01 5.58
CA SER A 57 -3.47 -18.64 4.26
C SER A 57 -4.72 -18.25 3.48
N ILE A 58 -4.54 -17.70 2.28
CA ILE A 58 -5.66 -17.47 1.37
C ILE A 58 -6.07 -18.82 0.77
N LYS A 59 -7.38 -19.06 0.72
CA LYS A 59 -7.99 -20.25 0.09
C LYS A 59 -8.35 -19.96 -1.36
#